data_AF-A0A956AV31-F1
#
_entry.id   AF-A0A956AV31-F1
#
_cell.length_a   1.000
_cell.length_b   1.000
_cell.length_c   1.000
_cell.angle_alpha   90.00
_cell.angle_beta   90.00
_cell.angle_gamma   90.00
#
_symmetry.space_group_name_H-M   'P 1'
#
loop_
_entity.id
_entity.type
_entity.pdbx_description
1 polymer ?
#
loop_
_entity_poly.entity_id
_entity_poly.type
_entity_poly.pdbx_seq_one_letter_code
_entity_poly.pdbx_strand_id
1 'polypeptide(L)'
;TPSSVDLLDDQAAAVARLTSRDLGPHCNRLAALVEAGSTHGVRVTLRYRDNAAWQRVGDNLGPLFQLWYPNGGGAATASLTITAATPGAATRLQVTLANPTAGTASLDIDLTSPEFSTVKRVLDYINAQPGYTVVRLVTGVDLGALSSRELDAVANVAIAGETVAAAATLTARIGAVVHWVNANALAIGPIPGVTAARLAGQTTAPAPTVVFKPFTGGSAPNVTLVDYRAALDVLTIEEIRSGLILLDSTDPLLQLEVKAWMDARLADGRPWRAVFGMPDGATDESAATLAATLDRREIALVCQRLLGPGGQTITALEVAALLGGAIAGATPAQRIQSAVLTHARLRAAGVNASDRRNKTAREALIKAGVNVVRIDDGRVQLSLAVSTYQGSDPDFGDTRVGRLISESLIVDLIRNDLREALRPLNVAWATPEYVATVRSVADGVLAAWTAAGALAAGLDGNGERQPAY
;
A
#
# COMPACT_ATOMS: atom_id res chain seq x y z
N THR A 1 -14.03 6.35 4.58
CA THR A 1 -14.84 5.39 3.80
C THR A 1 -14.29 5.23 2.40
N PRO A 2 -14.54 4.08 1.73
CA PRO A 2 -14.21 3.92 0.32
C PRO A 2 -15.14 4.79 -0.53
N SER A 3 -14.64 5.22 -1.68
CA SER A 3 -15.45 5.88 -2.71
C SER A 3 -16.14 4.83 -3.58
N SER A 4 -17.28 5.15 -4.17
CA SER A 4 -17.99 4.24 -5.07
C SER A 4 -18.69 4.96 -6.22
N VAL A 5 -19.01 4.20 -7.27
CA VAL A 5 -19.85 4.62 -8.39
C VAL A 5 -20.72 3.46 -8.84
N ASP A 6 -21.97 3.74 -9.16
CA ASP A 6 -22.88 2.76 -9.73
C ASP A 6 -22.84 2.81 -11.26
N LEU A 7 -22.70 1.63 -11.87
CA LEU A 7 -22.94 1.43 -13.29
C LEU A 7 -24.45 1.25 -13.49
N LEU A 8 -25.01 2.01 -14.42
CA LEU A 8 -26.46 2.05 -14.66
C LEU A 8 -26.80 1.31 -15.94
N ASP A 9 -28.01 0.76 -16.04
CA ASP A 9 -28.60 0.29 -17.30
C ASP A 9 -29.23 1.42 -18.13
N ASP A 10 -29.92 1.04 -19.20
CA ASP A 10 -30.57 1.94 -20.15
C ASP A 10 -31.79 2.66 -19.56
N GLN A 11 -32.31 2.15 -18.44
CA GLN A 11 -33.39 2.75 -17.65
C GLN A 11 -32.85 3.54 -16.45
N ALA A 12 -31.54 3.80 -16.41
CA ALA A 12 -30.83 4.48 -15.32
C ALA A 12 -30.91 3.76 -13.96
N ALA A 13 -31.26 2.47 -13.93
CA ALA A 13 -31.22 1.66 -12.72
C ALA A 13 -29.79 1.15 -12.46
N ALA A 14 -29.36 1.15 -11.20
CA ALA A 14 -28.04 0.66 -10.83
C ALA A 14 -27.97 -0.87 -10.96
N VAL A 15 -27.03 -1.37 -11.77
CA VAL A 15 -26.85 -2.82 -12.03
C VAL A 15 -25.60 -3.41 -11.38
N ALA A 16 -24.55 -2.61 -11.23
CA ALA A 16 -23.32 -3.02 -10.57
C ALA A 16 -22.71 -1.82 -9.84
N ARG A 17 -22.06 -2.09 -8.71
CA ARG A 17 -21.34 -1.09 -7.93
C ARG A 17 -19.84 -1.32 -8.04
N LEU A 18 -19.12 -0.25 -8.35
CA LEU A 18 -17.67 -0.19 -8.28
C LEU A 18 -17.26 0.52 -6.99
N THR A 19 -16.31 -0.03 -6.25
CA THR A 19 -15.85 0.49 -4.97
C THR A 19 -14.33 0.60 -4.97
N SER A 20 -13.77 1.73 -4.51
CA SER A 20 -12.32 1.85 -4.35
C SER A 20 -11.83 0.88 -3.28
N ARG A 21 -10.69 0.23 -3.55
CA ARG A 21 -10.01 -0.62 -2.56
C ARG A 21 -9.38 0.21 -1.45
N ASP A 22 -9.01 1.44 -1.77
CA ASP A 22 -8.44 2.41 -0.84
C ASP A 22 -9.53 3.31 -0.22
N LEU A 23 -9.21 3.91 0.92
CA LEU A 23 -10.05 4.85 1.65
C LEU A 23 -9.58 6.28 1.39
N GLY A 24 -10.45 7.27 1.61
CA GLY A 24 -10.02 8.67 1.59
C GLY A 24 -10.52 9.48 0.41
N PRO A 25 -10.39 10.82 0.50
CA PRO A 25 -10.94 11.74 -0.48
C PRO A 25 -10.20 11.69 -1.83
N HIS A 26 -8.95 11.22 -1.87
CA HIS A 26 -8.21 11.06 -3.12
C HIS A 26 -8.82 9.99 -4.02
N CYS A 27 -9.55 9.01 -3.46
CA CYS A 27 -10.24 7.99 -4.23
C CYS A 27 -11.42 8.55 -5.04
N ASN A 28 -11.97 9.71 -4.68
CA ASN A 28 -12.98 10.41 -5.47
C ASN A 28 -12.45 10.91 -6.83
N ARG A 29 -11.14 10.81 -7.07
CA ARG A 29 -10.51 11.08 -8.37
C ARG A 29 -10.51 9.86 -9.31
N LEU A 30 -11.00 8.73 -8.86
CA LEU A 30 -11.33 7.61 -9.74
C LEU A 30 -12.56 7.96 -10.56
N ALA A 31 -12.61 7.46 -11.79
CA ALA A 31 -13.79 7.58 -12.63
C ALA A 31 -13.99 6.34 -13.50
N ALA A 32 -15.24 6.05 -13.82
CA ALA A 32 -15.64 4.96 -14.69
C ALA A 32 -16.41 5.51 -15.91
N LEU A 33 -16.14 4.93 -17.08
CA LEU A 33 -16.86 5.16 -18.32
C LEU A 33 -17.29 3.81 -18.86
N VAL A 34 -18.56 3.68 -19.23
CA VAL A 34 -19.09 2.53 -19.98
C VAL A 34 -19.33 2.98 -21.41
N GLU A 35 -18.88 2.21 -22.39
CA GLU A 35 -19.10 2.46 -23.81
C GLU A 35 -19.62 1.17 -24.47
N ALA A 36 -20.03 1.25 -25.73
CA ALA A 36 -20.23 0.04 -26.53
C ALA A 36 -18.88 -0.68 -26.73
N GLY A 37 -18.90 -2.01 -26.69
CA GLY A 37 -17.71 -2.80 -27.03
C GLY A 37 -17.28 -2.60 -28.48
N SER A 38 -16.01 -2.84 -28.80
CA SER A 38 -15.50 -2.76 -30.18
C SER A 38 -16.25 -3.65 -31.17
N THR A 39 -16.70 -4.82 -30.70
CA THR A 39 -17.38 -5.83 -31.52
C THR A 39 -18.74 -6.20 -30.95
N HIS A 40 -18.87 -6.32 -29.64
CA HIS A 40 -20.10 -6.73 -28.96
C HIS A 40 -20.06 -6.37 -27.48
N GLY A 41 -21.21 -6.43 -26.79
CA GLY A 41 -21.26 -6.17 -25.35
C GLY A 41 -20.84 -4.74 -25.00
N VAL A 42 -20.16 -4.60 -23.85
CA VAL A 42 -19.77 -3.30 -23.30
C VAL A 42 -18.26 -3.17 -23.15
N ARG A 43 -17.79 -1.94 -23.22
CA ARG A 43 -16.44 -1.54 -22.85
C ARG A 43 -16.48 -0.78 -21.54
N VAL A 44 -15.66 -1.16 -20.57
CA VAL A 44 -15.52 -0.45 -19.29
C VAL A 44 -14.12 0.12 -19.18
N THR A 45 -14.05 1.45 -19.05
CA THR A 45 -12.80 2.18 -18.85
C THR A 45 -12.78 2.76 -17.44
N LEU A 46 -11.77 2.38 -16.65
CA LEU A 46 -11.50 2.93 -15.33
C LEU A 46 -10.26 3.81 -15.41
N ARG A 47 -10.28 4.98 -14.78
CA ARG A 47 -9.10 5.87 -14.71
C ARG A 47 -8.91 6.50 -13.34
N TYR A 48 -7.67 6.85 -13.02
CA TYR A 48 -7.33 7.69 -11.88
C TYR A 48 -6.83 9.05 -12.36
N ARG A 49 -7.53 10.13 -11.97
CA ARG A 49 -7.37 11.47 -12.55
C ARG A 49 -7.61 11.43 -14.07
N ASP A 50 -7.56 12.59 -14.71
CA ASP A 50 -7.67 12.69 -16.17
C ASP A 50 -6.35 12.31 -16.87
N ASN A 51 -5.75 11.19 -16.44
CA ASN A 51 -4.46 10.69 -16.95
C ASN A 51 -4.65 9.36 -17.69
N ALA A 52 -4.45 9.38 -19.00
CA ALA A 52 -4.58 8.20 -19.86
C ALA A 52 -3.55 7.09 -19.55
N ALA A 53 -2.39 7.41 -18.94
CA ALA A 53 -1.43 6.39 -18.52
C ALA A 53 -1.94 5.56 -17.32
N TRP A 54 -2.91 6.09 -16.58
CA TRP A 54 -3.50 5.47 -15.40
C TRP A 54 -4.91 4.98 -15.69
N GLN A 55 -5.09 4.37 -16.86
CA GLN A 55 -6.36 3.76 -17.27
C GLN A 55 -6.28 2.23 -17.35
N ARG A 56 -7.43 1.59 -17.17
CA ARG A 56 -7.66 0.17 -17.43
C ARG A 56 -8.90 0.05 -18.28
N VAL A 57 -8.81 -0.72 -19.36
CA VAL A 57 -9.90 -0.86 -20.35
C VAL A 57 -10.22 -2.34 -20.50
N GLY A 58 -11.47 -2.70 -20.23
CA GLY A 58 -12.03 -4.01 -20.48
C GLY A 58 -13.00 -3.90 -21.64
N ASP A 59 -12.72 -4.57 -22.75
CA ASP A 59 -13.50 -4.47 -23.97
C ASP A 59 -14.29 -5.75 -24.24
N ASN A 60 -15.41 -5.62 -24.94
CA ASN A 60 -16.30 -6.71 -25.32
C ASN A 60 -16.75 -7.60 -24.13
N LEU A 61 -17.18 -6.96 -23.04
CA LEU A 61 -17.66 -7.63 -21.84
C LEU A 61 -19.16 -7.94 -21.98
N GLY A 62 -19.58 -9.14 -21.58
CA GLY A 62 -20.99 -9.58 -21.59
C GLY A 62 -21.17 -10.85 -22.42
N PRO A 63 -21.19 -10.79 -23.76
CA PRO A 63 -21.21 -11.98 -24.60
C PRO A 63 -19.91 -12.80 -24.47
N LEU A 64 -20.05 -14.12 -24.36
CA LEU A 64 -18.91 -15.00 -24.07
C LEU A 64 -18.64 -16.00 -25.20
N PHE A 65 -19.68 -16.65 -25.70
CA PHE A 65 -19.57 -17.66 -26.74
C PHE A 65 -20.91 -17.87 -27.45
N GLN A 66 -20.86 -18.51 -28.60
CA GLN A 66 -22.01 -18.92 -29.39
C GLN A 66 -22.12 -20.43 -29.41
N LEU A 67 -23.33 -20.96 -29.26
CA LEU A 67 -23.64 -22.38 -29.30
C LEU A 67 -24.71 -22.62 -30.37
N TRP A 68 -24.44 -23.56 -31.27
CA TRP A 68 -25.44 -24.10 -32.18
C TRP A 68 -25.25 -25.59 -32.40
N TYR A 69 -26.28 -26.19 -32.98
CA TYR A 69 -26.35 -27.59 -33.33
C TYR A 69 -26.45 -27.71 -34.86
N PRO A 70 -25.30 -27.75 -35.57
CA PRO A 70 -25.24 -27.77 -37.02
C PRO A 70 -26.01 -28.95 -37.62
N ASN A 71 -26.86 -28.63 -38.60
CA ASN A 71 -27.67 -29.57 -39.35
C ASN A 71 -28.63 -30.45 -38.52
N GLY A 72 -28.98 -29.99 -37.32
CA GLY A 72 -29.76 -30.76 -36.37
C GLY A 72 -29.10 -32.09 -35.99
N GLY A 73 -27.88 -32.40 -36.41
CA GLY A 73 -27.38 -33.78 -36.42
C GLY A 73 -28.39 -34.82 -36.94
N GLY A 74 -29.50 -34.46 -37.62
CA GLY A 74 -30.71 -35.25 -37.94
C GLY A 74 -31.94 -35.16 -36.99
N ALA A 75 -31.88 -34.42 -35.89
CA ALA A 75 -32.99 -33.99 -35.02
C ALA A 75 -33.81 -32.85 -35.65
N ALA A 76 -35.14 -32.90 -35.49
CA ALA A 76 -36.04 -31.90 -36.07
C ALA A 76 -35.98 -30.54 -35.36
N THR A 77 -35.64 -30.52 -34.07
CA THR A 77 -35.51 -29.30 -33.26
C THR A 77 -34.45 -29.46 -32.17
N ALA A 78 -33.76 -28.37 -31.84
CA ALA A 78 -32.83 -28.27 -30.71
C ALA A 78 -33.08 -26.96 -29.95
N SER A 79 -33.23 -27.03 -28.62
CA SER A 79 -33.50 -25.87 -27.77
C SER A 79 -32.56 -25.82 -26.56
N LEU A 80 -32.02 -24.63 -26.29
CA LEU A 80 -31.15 -24.31 -25.15
C LEU A 80 -31.94 -23.64 -24.02
N THR A 81 -31.71 -24.10 -22.80
CA THR A 81 -32.18 -23.47 -21.56
C THR A 81 -31.04 -23.38 -20.55
N ILE A 82 -30.83 -22.20 -19.96
CA ILE A 82 -29.97 -21.99 -18.79
C ILE A 82 -30.87 -21.59 -17.62
N THR A 83 -30.85 -22.40 -16.57
CA THR A 83 -31.65 -22.20 -15.37
C THR A 83 -30.83 -21.44 -14.34
N ALA A 84 -31.38 -20.34 -13.83
CA ALA A 84 -30.84 -19.60 -12.70
C ALA A 84 -31.98 -19.14 -11.79
N ALA A 85 -31.94 -19.50 -10.50
CA ALA A 85 -32.94 -19.05 -9.54
C ALA A 85 -32.76 -17.56 -9.17
N THR A 86 -31.52 -17.08 -9.24
CA THR A 86 -31.17 -15.66 -9.05
C THR A 86 -30.06 -15.26 -10.02
N PRO A 87 -29.94 -13.97 -10.39
CA PRO A 87 -28.90 -13.51 -11.32
C PRO A 87 -27.49 -13.78 -10.80
N GLY A 88 -26.60 -14.29 -11.67
CA GLY A 88 -25.23 -14.70 -11.29
C GLY A 88 -25.15 -16.05 -10.56
N ALA A 89 -26.25 -16.80 -10.51
CA ALA A 89 -26.31 -18.11 -9.88
C ALA A 89 -26.96 -19.15 -10.80
N ALA A 90 -26.50 -19.23 -12.04
CA ALA A 90 -26.89 -20.31 -12.95
C ALA A 90 -26.54 -21.67 -12.33
N THR A 91 -27.47 -22.61 -12.41
CA THR A 91 -27.34 -23.95 -11.83
C THR A 91 -27.29 -25.02 -12.90
N ARG A 92 -27.87 -24.77 -14.08
CA ARG A 92 -28.00 -25.81 -15.11
C ARG A 92 -27.96 -25.23 -16.51
N LEU A 93 -27.26 -25.88 -17.43
CA LEU A 93 -27.35 -25.66 -18.87
C LEU A 93 -27.87 -26.92 -19.52
N GLN A 94 -29.02 -26.83 -20.20
CA GLN A 94 -29.67 -27.95 -20.84
C GLN A 94 -29.88 -27.67 -22.32
N VAL A 95 -29.58 -28.68 -23.14
CA VAL A 95 -29.96 -28.69 -24.54
C VAL A 95 -30.87 -29.88 -24.78
N THR A 96 -32.10 -29.60 -25.22
CA THR A 96 -33.08 -30.63 -25.53
C THR A 96 -33.15 -30.84 -27.04
N LEU A 97 -32.99 -32.09 -27.47
CA LEU A 97 -33.13 -32.51 -28.87
C LEU A 97 -34.44 -33.28 -29.05
N ALA A 98 -35.17 -33.00 -30.13
CA ALA A 98 -36.31 -33.81 -30.55
C ALA A 98 -35.90 -34.76 -31.69
N ASN A 99 -36.02 -36.07 -31.45
CA ASN A 99 -35.61 -37.15 -32.36
C ASN A 99 -34.11 -37.13 -32.70
N PRO A 100 -33.20 -37.23 -31.71
CA PRO A 100 -31.76 -37.18 -31.97
C PRO A 100 -31.32 -38.36 -32.85
N THR A 101 -30.35 -38.12 -33.73
CA THR A 101 -29.73 -39.19 -34.53
C THR A 101 -28.81 -40.03 -33.67
N ALA A 102 -28.63 -41.30 -34.08
CA ALA A 102 -27.72 -42.24 -33.43
C ALA A 102 -26.34 -41.61 -33.18
N GLY A 103 -25.89 -41.66 -31.92
CA GLY A 103 -24.60 -41.09 -31.49
C GLY A 103 -24.65 -39.63 -31.01
N THR A 104 -25.81 -38.96 -31.06
CA THR A 104 -26.03 -37.64 -30.46
C THR A 104 -27.04 -37.70 -29.32
N ALA A 105 -26.86 -36.89 -28.29
CA ALA A 105 -27.74 -36.85 -27.13
C ALA A 105 -28.00 -35.42 -26.68
N SER A 106 -29.14 -35.21 -26.01
CA SER A 106 -29.42 -33.99 -25.25
C SER A 106 -28.31 -33.74 -24.22
N LEU A 107 -27.98 -32.48 -23.99
CA LEU A 107 -27.00 -32.09 -22.98
C LEU A 107 -27.69 -31.70 -21.69
N ASP A 108 -27.11 -32.11 -20.57
CA ASP A 108 -27.56 -31.74 -19.26
C ASP A 108 -26.35 -31.51 -18.36
N ILE A 109 -25.99 -30.25 -18.17
CA ILE A 109 -24.78 -29.82 -17.48
C ILE A 109 -25.17 -29.16 -16.16
N ASP A 110 -24.72 -29.72 -15.05
CA ASP A 110 -24.81 -29.11 -13.72
C ASP A 110 -23.70 -28.08 -13.52
N LEU A 111 -24.05 -26.80 -13.56
CA LEU A 111 -23.12 -25.68 -13.40
C LEU A 111 -22.69 -25.46 -11.94
N THR A 112 -23.27 -26.20 -11.00
CA THR A 112 -22.84 -26.22 -9.60
C THR A 112 -21.74 -27.24 -9.33
N SER A 113 -21.53 -28.18 -10.26
CA SER A 113 -20.46 -29.18 -10.17
C SER A 113 -19.07 -28.54 -10.31
N PRO A 114 -18.07 -28.96 -9.49
CA PRO A 114 -16.69 -28.51 -9.63
C PRO A 114 -16.09 -28.77 -11.03
N GLU A 115 -16.57 -29.81 -11.73
CA GLU A 115 -16.14 -30.17 -13.09
C GLU A 115 -16.48 -29.06 -14.09
N PHE A 116 -17.59 -28.37 -13.89
CA PHE A 116 -18.07 -27.28 -14.75
C PHE A 116 -17.97 -25.92 -14.09
N SER A 117 -17.07 -25.76 -13.12
CA SER A 117 -16.92 -24.54 -12.31
C SER A 117 -16.61 -23.26 -13.10
N THR A 118 -16.04 -23.39 -14.31
CA THR A 118 -15.64 -22.24 -15.14
C THR A 118 -16.26 -22.31 -16.54
N VAL A 119 -16.45 -21.15 -17.16
CA VAL A 119 -17.04 -21.05 -18.50
C VAL A 119 -16.22 -21.86 -19.50
N LYS A 120 -14.88 -21.75 -19.49
CA LYS A 120 -14.02 -22.52 -20.41
C LYS A 120 -14.27 -24.03 -20.32
N ARG A 121 -14.42 -24.59 -19.11
CA ARG A 121 -14.68 -26.04 -18.95
C ARG A 121 -16.02 -26.46 -19.56
N VAL A 122 -17.04 -25.61 -19.46
CA VAL A 122 -18.33 -25.82 -20.13
C VAL A 122 -18.16 -25.81 -21.65
N LEU A 123 -17.44 -24.83 -22.22
CA LEU A 123 -17.17 -24.78 -23.66
C LEU A 123 -16.43 -26.03 -24.14
N ASP A 124 -15.34 -26.40 -23.45
CA ASP A 124 -14.50 -27.54 -23.81
C ASP A 124 -15.33 -28.83 -23.79
N TYR A 125 -16.18 -29.00 -22.77
CA TYR A 125 -17.08 -30.15 -22.66
C TYR A 125 -18.07 -30.21 -23.81
N ILE A 126 -18.76 -29.11 -24.12
CA ILE A 126 -19.76 -29.07 -25.20
C ILE A 126 -19.09 -29.35 -26.55
N ASN A 127 -17.92 -28.77 -26.82
CA ASN A 127 -17.18 -29.02 -28.06
C ASN A 127 -16.67 -30.46 -28.20
N ALA A 128 -16.55 -31.21 -27.09
CA ALA A 128 -16.25 -32.63 -27.13
C ALA A 128 -17.48 -33.51 -27.41
N GLN A 129 -18.70 -32.95 -27.36
CA GLN A 129 -19.93 -33.69 -27.62
C GLN A 129 -20.25 -33.75 -29.12
N PRO A 130 -20.56 -34.93 -29.68
CA PRO A 130 -20.92 -35.06 -31.09
C PRO A 130 -22.11 -34.18 -31.49
N GLY A 131 -21.96 -33.49 -32.62
CA GLY A 131 -23.03 -32.70 -33.26
C GLY A 131 -23.19 -31.27 -32.73
N TYR A 132 -22.52 -30.89 -31.65
CA TYR A 132 -22.54 -29.51 -31.14
C TYR A 132 -21.38 -28.69 -31.69
N THR A 133 -21.58 -27.38 -31.82
CA THR A 133 -20.48 -26.46 -32.13
C THR A 133 -20.57 -25.25 -31.22
N VAL A 134 -19.43 -24.94 -30.58
CA VAL A 134 -19.26 -23.77 -29.76
C VAL A 134 -18.08 -22.94 -30.24
N VAL A 135 -18.34 -21.66 -30.49
CA VAL A 135 -17.32 -20.68 -30.85
C VAL A 135 -17.21 -19.64 -29.75
N ARG A 136 -15.99 -19.48 -29.22
CA ARG A 136 -15.66 -18.41 -28.29
C ARG A 136 -15.76 -17.06 -29.00
N LEU A 137 -16.43 -16.09 -28.37
CA LEU A 137 -16.46 -14.71 -28.83
C LEU A 137 -15.23 -13.94 -28.32
N VAL A 138 -14.83 -12.91 -29.06
CA VAL A 138 -13.71 -12.02 -28.70
C VAL A 138 -14.10 -11.19 -27.48
N THR A 139 -13.74 -11.63 -26.29
CA THR A 139 -14.02 -10.94 -25.03
C THR A 139 -12.75 -10.64 -24.25
N GLY A 140 -12.71 -9.51 -23.54
CA GLY A 140 -11.64 -9.15 -22.62
C GLY A 140 -11.62 -10.00 -21.33
N VAL A 141 -12.60 -10.89 -21.13
CA VAL A 141 -12.69 -11.76 -19.94
C VAL A 141 -11.88 -13.04 -20.11
N ASP A 142 -11.18 -13.45 -19.05
CA ASP A 142 -10.60 -14.78 -18.95
C ASP A 142 -11.67 -15.84 -18.62
N LEU A 143 -12.09 -16.58 -19.64
CA LEU A 143 -13.09 -17.64 -19.49
C LEU A 143 -12.58 -18.83 -18.64
N GLY A 144 -11.26 -18.96 -18.47
CA GLY A 144 -10.66 -19.98 -17.61
C GLY A 144 -10.88 -19.71 -16.12
N ALA A 145 -11.08 -18.44 -15.75
CA ALA A 145 -11.32 -17.99 -14.38
C ALA A 145 -12.77 -17.54 -14.14
N LEU A 146 -13.52 -17.15 -15.17
CA LEU A 146 -14.91 -16.77 -15.04
C LEU A 146 -15.76 -17.99 -14.64
N SER A 147 -16.50 -17.87 -13.53
CA SER A 147 -17.39 -18.92 -13.08
C SER A 147 -18.52 -19.16 -14.10
N SER A 148 -18.83 -20.42 -14.38
CA SER A 148 -19.98 -20.79 -15.22
C SER A 148 -21.32 -20.38 -14.63
N ARG A 149 -21.37 -20.14 -13.31
CA ARG A 149 -22.56 -19.65 -12.60
C ARG A 149 -22.95 -18.23 -12.99
N GLU A 150 -22.04 -17.46 -13.58
CA GLU A 150 -22.31 -16.10 -14.06
C GLU A 150 -23.07 -16.06 -15.40
N LEU A 151 -23.32 -17.20 -16.04
CA LEU A 151 -24.14 -17.26 -17.25
C LEU A 151 -25.55 -16.74 -16.99
N ASP A 152 -26.05 -15.92 -17.91
CA ASP A 152 -27.40 -15.37 -17.82
C ASP A 152 -28.43 -16.45 -18.17
N ALA A 153 -29.58 -16.42 -17.48
CA ALA A 153 -30.67 -17.33 -17.76
C ALA A 153 -31.23 -17.10 -19.17
N VAL A 154 -31.52 -18.20 -19.86
CA VAL A 154 -32.20 -18.23 -21.16
C VAL A 154 -33.17 -19.40 -21.17
N ALA A 155 -34.29 -19.29 -21.88
CA ALA A 155 -35.29 -20.36 -21.92
C ALA A 155 -35.69 -20.67 -23.36
N ASN A 156 -35.62 -21.95 -23.72
CA ASN A 156 -36.12 -22.50 -24.98
C ASN A 156 -35.60 -21.78 -26.24
N VAL A 157 -34.34 -21.33 -26.22
CA VAL A 157 -33.73 -20.66 -27.37
C VAL A 157 -33.44 -21.72 -28.43
N ALA A 158 -34.01 -21.58 -29.63
CA ALA A 158 -33.72 -22.47 -30.73
C ALA A 158 -32.25 -22.35 -31.15
N ILE A 159 -31.57 -23.50 -31.29
CA ILE A 159 -30.16 -23.57 -31.68
C ILE A 159 -29.91 -24.52 -32.86
N ALA A 160 -30.96 -25.03 -33.49
CA ALA A 160 -30.85 -25.87 -34.67
C ALA A 160 -30.61 -25.03 -35.92
N GLY A 161 -29.54 -25.31 -36.66
CA GLY A 161 -29.28 -24.71 -37.96
C GLY A 161 -27.83 -24.86 -38.41
N GLU A 162 -27.58 -24.83 -39.72
CA GLU A 162 -26.27 -25.14 -40.32
C GLU A 162 -25.20 -24.07 -40.09
N THR A 163 -25.61 -22.84 -39.80
CA THR A 163 -24.70 -21.68 -39.76
C THR A 163 -24.77 -21.00 -38.40
N VAL A 164 -23.75 -20.16 -38.13
CA VAL A 164 -23.68 -19.31 -36.93
C VAL A 164 -24.90 -18.38 -36.77
N ALA A 165 -25.66 -18.14 -37.84
CA ALA A 165 -26.90 -17.36 -37.78
C ALA A 165 -27.97 -18.01 -36.89
N ALA A 166 -27.93 -19.34 -36.72
CA ALA A 166 -28.81 -20.08 -35.83
C ALA A 166 -28.24 -20.22 -34.40
N ALA A 167 -27.08 -19.62 -34.11
CA ALA A 167 -26.42 -19.78 -32.83
C ALA A 167 -27.04 -18.91 -31.74
N ALA A 168 -27.29 -19.54 -30.58
CA ALA A 168 -27.57 -18.80 -29.37
C ALA A 168 -26.27 -18.16 -28.87
N THR A 169 -26.30 -16.86 -28.61
CA THR A 169 -25.20 -16.17 -27.93
C THR A 169 -25.40 -16.26 -26.43
N LEU A 170 -24.48 -16.93 -25.74
CA LEU A 170 -24.50 -17.05 -24.28
C LEU A 170 -23.74 -15.87 -23.67
N THR A 171 -24.37 -15.23 -22.69
CA THR A 171 -23.89 -13.98 -22.08
C THR A 171 -23.71 -14.14 -20.56
N ALA A 172 -22.84 -13.31 -20.00
CA ALA A 172 -22.76 -12.99 -18.58
C ALA A 172 -22.70 -11.46 -18.45
N ARG A 173 -23.82 -10.77 -18.70
CA ARG A 173 -23.90 -9.32 -18.93
C ARG A 173 -23.24 -8.48 -17.82
N ILE A 174 -23.55 -8.78 -16.56
CA ILE A 174 -22.93 -8.10 -15.41
C ILE A 174 -21.73 -8.90 -14.88
N GLY A 175 -21.81 -10.24 -14.89
CA GLY A 175 -20.76 -11.13 -14.37
C GLY A 175 -19.41 -10.95 -15.07
N ALA A 176 -19.43 -10.75 -16.40
CA ALA A 176 -18.24 -10.44 -17.19
C ALA A 176 -17.55 -9.15 -16.74
N VAL A 177 -18.34 -8.09 -16.50
CA VAL A 177 -17.83 -6.79 -16.03
C VAL A 177 -17.25 -6.93 -14.63
N VAL A 178 -17.99 -7.56 -13.72
CA VAL A 178 -17.58 -7.76 -12.33
C VAL A 178 -16.28 -8.56 -12.26
N HIS A 179 -16.22 -9.68 -12.98
CA HIS A 179 -15.03 -10.53 -13.04
C HIS A 179 -13.83 -9.77 -13.62
N TRP A 180 -14.03 -9.08 -14.75
CA TRP A 180 -12.94 -8.34 -15.40
C TRP A 180 -12.36 -7.26 -14.48
N VAL A 181 -13.20 -6.45 -13.82
CA VAL A 181 -12.73 -5.41 -12.89
C VAL A 181 -11.97 -6.04 -11.73
N ASN A 182 -12.52 -7.08 -11.10
CA ASN A 182 -11.89 -7.70 -9.94
C ASN A 182 -10.55 -8.40 -10.27
N ALA A 183 -10.38 -8.87 -11.51
CA ALA A 183 -9.14 -9.49 -11.98
C ALA A 183 -8.10 -8.47 -12.49
N ASN A 184 -8.52 -7.37 -13.13
CA ASN A 184 -7.62 -6.50 -13.91
C ASN A 184 -7.46 -5.08 -13.34
N ALA A 185 -8.31 -4.66 -12.40
CA ALA A 185 -8.29 -3.33 -11.80
C ALA A 185 -7.74 -3.34 -10.36
N LEU A 186 -6.76 -4.20 -10.06
CA LEU A 186 -6.14 -4.28 -8.74
C LEU A 186 -5.39 -2.98 -8.35
N ALA A 187 -4.85 -2.28 -9.33
CA ALA A 187 -4.19 -0.98 -9.19
C ALA A 187 -4.48 -0.10 -10.41
N ILE A 188 -4.67 1.20 -10.17
CA ILE A 188 -4.94 2.20 -11.21
C ILE A 188 -4.04 3.41 -10.94
N GLY A 189 -2.89 3.46 -11.62
CA GLY A 189 -1.86 4.47 -11.35
C GLY A 189 -1.20 4.23 -9.98
N PRO A 190 -1.03 5.27 -9.13
CA PRO A 190 -0.33 5.16 -7.85
C PRO A 190 -1.22 4.68 -6.68
N ILE A 191 -2.49 4.33 -6.92
CA ILE A 191 -3.43 3.94 -5.86
C ILE A 191 -3.89 2.48 -6.01
N PRO A 192 -4.29 1.82 -4.91
CA PRO A 192 -5.08 0.60 -4.98
C PRO A 192 -6.31 0.85 -5.85
N GLY A 193 -6.63 -0.11 -6.71
CA GLY A 193 -7.64 0.06 -7.74
C GLY A 193 -9.07 -0.13 -7.22
N VAL A 194 -9.86 -0.89 -7.95
CA VAL A 194 -11.31 -0.96 -7.79
C VAL A 194 -11.76 -2.41 -7.64
N THR A 195 -12.80 -2.63 -6.84
CA THR A 195 -13.59 -3.87 -6.84
C THR A 195 -14.96 -3.61 -7.44
N ALA A 196 -15.58 -4.65 -7.99
CA ALA A 196 -16.92 -4.61 -8.54
C ALA A 196 -17.81 -5.65 -7.88
N ALA A 197 -19.10 -5.33 -7.74
CA ALA A 197 -20.13 -6.25 -7.29
C ALA A 197 -21.43 -6.05 -8.07
N ARG A 198 -22.12 -7.14 -8.39
CA ARG A 198 -23.48 -7.12 -8.93
C ARG A 198 -24.45 -6.62 -7.87
N LEU A 199 -25.39 -5.74 -8.23
CA LEU A 199 -26.49 -5.37 -7.35
C LEU A 199 -27.59 -6.43 -7.40
N ALA A 200 -28.21 -6.71 -6.25
CA ALA A 200 -29.14 -7.83 -6.11
C ALA A 200 -30.33 -7.73 -7.09
N GLY A 201 -30.66 -8.85 -7.74
CA GLY A 201 -31.80 -8.95 -8.67
C GLY A 201 -31.55 -8.41 -10.08
N GLN A 202 -30.37 -7.87 -10.38
CA GLN A 202 -30.10 -7.21 -11.66
C GLN A 202 -29.63 -8.19 -12.75
N THR A 203 -30.20 -8.05 -13.95
CA THR A 203 -29.97 -8.93 -15.13
C THR A 203 -29.59 -8.16 -16.40
N THR A 204 -29.74 -6.84 -16.41
CA THR A 204 -29.44 -5.96 -17.55
C THR A 204 -27.95 -5.59 -17.55
N ALA A 205 -27.36 -5.48 -18.75
CA ALA A 205 -25.99 -5.02 -18.87
C ALA A 205 -25.90 -3.53 -18.50
N PRO A 206 -24.74 -3.06 -17.98
CA PRO A 206 -24.49 -1.62 -17.91
C PRO A 206 -24.70 -0.96 -19.28
N ALA A 207 -25.42 0.15 -19.32
CA ALA A 207 -25.61 0.90 -20.56
C ALA A 207 -24.41 1.81 -20.84
N PRO A 208 -24.10 2.05 -22.12
CA PRO A 208 -23.14 3.07 -22.53
C PRO A 208 -23.47 4.44 -21.92
N THR A 209 -22.41 5.13 -21.52
CA THR A 209 -22.40 6.48 -20.95
C THR A 209 -21.52 7.37 -21.82
N VAL A 210 -21.85 8.65 -21.91
CA VAL A 210 -21.10 9.61 -22.75
C VAL A 210 -19.96 10.32 -22.02
N VAL A 211 -19.91 10.20 -20.69
CA VAL A 211 -18.92 10.88 -19.86
C VAL A 211 -18.47 9.99 -18.70
N PHE A 212 -17.22 10.18 -18.28
CA PHE A 212 -16.69 9.57 -17.08
C PHE A 212 -17.50 9.99 -15.86
N LYS A 213 -18.03 9.02 -15.12
CA LYS A 213 -18.68 9.23 -13.83
C LYS A 213 -17.63 9.14 -12.72
N PRO A 214 -17.42 10.20 -11.93
CA PRO A 214 -16.48 10.16 -10.81
C PRO A 214 -17.02 9.27 -9.69
N PHE A 215 -16.10 8.66 -8.96
CA PHE A 215 -16.42 8.00 -7.70
C PHE A 215 -16.74 9.06 -6.64
N THR A 216 -17.63 8.72 -5.71
CA THR A 216 -18.08 9.63 -4.64
C THR A 216 -18.11 8.93 -3.29
N GLY A 217 -18.17 9.70 -2.20
CA GLY A 217 -18.30 9.17 -0.83
C GLY A 217 -16.98 8.73 -0.18
N GLY A 218 -15.84 8.88 -0.86
CA GLY A 218 -14.53 8.67 -0.25
C GLY A 218 -14.23 9.75 0.78
N SER A 219 -13.99 9.33 2.03
CA SER A 219 -13.60 10.21 3.14
C SER A 219 -12.46 9.60 3.93
N ALA A 220 -11.62 10.44 4.53
CA ALA A 220 -10.62 9.96 5.47
C ALA A 220 -11.35 9.44 6.72
N PRO A 221 -11.05 8.23 7.21
CA PRO A 221 -11.53 7.84 8.53
C PRO A 221 -10.91 8.78 9.58
N ASN A 222 -11.61 8.97 10.70
CA ASN A 222 -10.98 9.55 11.87
C ASN A 222 -9.98 8.53 12.40
N VAL A 223 -8.69 8.79 12.22
CA VAL A 223 -7.62 7.94 12.73
C VAL A 223 -7.55 8.14 14.25
N THR A 224 -7.56 7.03 14.98
CA THR A 224 -7.56 7.00 16.45
C THR A 224 -6.28 6.35 16.97
N LEU A 225 -6.07 6.44 18.29
CA LEU A 225 -4.98 5.71 18.97
C LEU A 225 -5.01 4.20 18.72
N VAL A 226 -6.20 3.61 18.53
CA VAL A 226 -6.34 2.18 18.23
C VAL A 226 -5.72 1.83 16.86
N ASP A 227 -5.89 2.71 15.87
CA ASP A 227 -5.35 2.49 14.53
C ASP A 227 -3.81 2.54 14.52
N TYR A 228 -3.23 3.48 15.28
CA TYR A 228 -1.77 3.54 15.44
C TYR A 228 -1.21 2.32 16.19
N ARG A 229 -1.90 1.84 17.23
CA ARG A 229 -1.51 0.59 17.93
C ARG A 229 -1.51 -0.60 16.99
N ALA A 230 -2.57 -0.76 16.18
CA ALA A 230 -2.65 -1.81 15.19
C ALA A 230 -1.50 -1.73 14.17
N ALA A 231 -1.10 -0.51 13.75
CA ALA A 231 0.04 -0.33 12.86
C ALA A 231 1.38 -0.72 13.53
N LEU A 232 1.60 -0.34 14.80
CA LEU A 232 2.79 -0.73 15.56
C LEU A 232 2.84 -2.25 15.83
N ASP A 233 1.68 -2.90 15.99
CA ASP A 233 1.57 -4.34 16.12
C ASP A 233 1.96 -5.06 14.81
N VAL A 234 1.57 -4.53 13.66
CA VAL A 234 2.02 -5.05 12.35
C VAL A 234 3.54 -4.96 12.24
N LEU A 235 4.15 -3.82 12.60
CA LEU A 235 5.62 -3.68 12.60
C LEU A 235 6.31 -4.69 13.54
N THR A 236 5.64 -5.06 14.63
CA THR A 236 6.12 -6.08 15.56
C THR A 236 6.09 -7.47 14.93
N ILE A 237 4.97 -7.82 14.28
CA ILE A 237 4.75 -9.14 13.65
C ILE A 237 5.68 -9.36 12.47
N GLU A 238 5.90 -8.34 11.65
CA GLU A 238 6.81 -8.39 10.48
C GLU A 238 8.29 -8.53 10.87
N GLU A 239 8.60 -8.57 12.16
CA GLU A 239 9.95 -8.74 12.72
C GLU A 239 10.99 -7.74 12.19
N ILE A 240 10.54 -6.53 11.87
CA ILE A 240 11.44 -5.45 11.42
C ILE A 240 12.38 -5.11 12.59
N ARG A 241 13.69 -5.20 12.32
CA ARG A 241 14.73 -5.13 13.36
C ARG A 241 14.96 -3.74 13.91
N SER A 242 14.89 -2.76 13.03
CA SER A 242 15.19 -1.37 13.35
C SER A 242 14.66 -0.50 12.23
N GLY A 243 14.37 0.75 12.55
CA GLY A 243 13.87 1.70 11.57
C GLY A 243 13.67 3.08 12.18
N LEU A 244 13.09 3.95 11.36
CA LEU A 244 12.71 5.29 11.77
C LEU A 244 11.18 5.42 11.67
N ILE A 245 10.56 5.85 12.76
CA ILE A 245 9.14 6.18 12.83
C ILE A 245 9.00 7.69 12.63
N LEU A 246 8.25 8.05 11.60
CA LEU A 246 7.69 9.39 11.47
C LEU A 246 6.22 9.30 11.89
N LEU A 247 5.85 10.02 12.94
CA LEU A 247 4.46 10.14 13.35
C LEU A 247 3.84 11.32 12.60
N ASP A 248 2.71 11.09 11.91
CA ASP A 248 1.91 12.11 11.22
C ASP A 248 0.91 12.81 12.16
N SER A 249 1.18 12.78 13.46
CA SER A 249 0.35 13.38 14.50
C SER A 249 1.19 14.17 15.50
N THR A 250 0.62 15.26 15.98
CA THR A 250 1.20 16.10 17.04
C THR A 250 0.58 15.82 18.41
N ASP A 251 -0.26 14.78 18.52
CA ASP A 251 -0.89 14.39 19.79
C ASP A 251 0.16 13.79 20.75
N PRO A 252 0.40 14.42 21.92
CA PRO A 252 1.36 13.93 22.90
C PRO A 252 1.06 12.51 23.40
N LEU A 253 -0.22 12.11 23.48
CA LEU A 253 -0.57 10.75 23.93
C LEU A 253 -0.11 9.70 22.91
N LEU A 254 -0.26 9.98 21.63
CA LEU A 254 0.26 9.12 20.55
C LEU A 254 1.80 9.06 20.58
N GLN A 255 2.46 10.19 20.79
CA GLN A 255 3.92 10.24 20.87
C GLN A 255 4.47 9.44 22.06
N LEU A 256 3.78 9.48 23.21
CA LEU A 256 4.11 8.66 24.38
C LEU A 256 3.83 7.17 24.17
N GLU A 257 2.77 6.82 23.44
CA GLU A 257 2.49 5.43 23.05
C GLU A 257 3.60 4.88 22.14
N VAL A 258 4.01 5.64 21.12
CA VAL A 258 5.12 5.27 20.23
C VAL A 258 6.41 5.11 21.03
N LYS A 259 6.70 6.02 21.97
CA LYS A 259 7.85 5.88 22.88
C LYS A 259 7.77 4.58 23.69
N ALA A 260 6.63 4.28 24.31
CA ALA A 260 6.47 3.07 25.12
C ALA A 260 6.68 1.80 24.28
N TRP A 261 6.17 1.79 23.05
CA TRP A 261 6.41 0.72 22.10
C TRP A 261 7.89 0.61 21.72
N MET A 262 8.57 1.73 21.44
CA MET A 262 10.01 1.75 21.13
C MET A 262 10.85 1.20 22.30
N ASP A 263 10.49 1.54 23.53
CA ASP A 263 11.17 1.04 24.74
C ASP A 263 11.04 -0.48 24.85
N ALA A 264 9.86 -1.04 24.57
CA ALA A 264 9.66 -2.48 24.54
C ALA A 264 10.50 -3.16 23.43
N ARG A 265 10.57 -2.55 22.24
CA ARG A 265 11.39 -3.08 21.14
C ARG A 265 12.88 -2.97 21.41
N LEU A 266 13.33 -1.91 22.08
CA LEU A 266 14.72 -1.78 22.49
C LEU A 266 15.12 -2.91 23.46
N ALA A 267 14.25 -3.28 24.40
CA ALA A 267 14.46 -4.41 25.31
C ALA A 267 14.59 -5.75 24.55
N ASP A 268 13.88 -5.89 23.42
CA ASP A 268 14.01 -7.03 22.50
C ASP A 268 15.26 -6.95 21.59
N GLY A 269 16.11 -5.93 21.77
CA GLY A 269 17.28 -5.68 20.95
C GLY A 269 16.95 -5.13 19.56
N ARG A 270 15.77 -4.55 19.37
CA ARG A 270 15.31 -3.95 18.11
C ARG A 270 15.25 -2.43 18.25
N PRO A 271 16.35 -1.68 18.04
CA PRO A 271 16.36 -0.24 18.25
C PRO A 271 15.56 0.48 17.16
N TRP A 272 14.67 1.37 17.57
CA TRP A 272 13.92 2.24 16.66
C TRP A 272 14.24 3.69 16.98
N ARG A 273 14.23 4.54 15.95
CA ARG A 273 14.30 6.00 16.09
C ARG A 273 12.97 6.62 15.76
N ALA A 274 12.69 7.78 16.33
CA ALA A 274 11.51 8.55 15.98
C ALA A 274 11.82 10.04 15.85
N VAL A 275 11.06 10.71 15.00
CA VAL A 275 11.06 12.18 14.92
C VAL A 275 9.64 12.67 15.10
N PHE A 276 9.45 13.55 16.08
CA PHE A 276 8.15 14.11 16.43
C PHE A 276 8.11 15.60 16.13
N GLY A 277 6.94 16.05 15.65
CA GLY A 277 6.60 17.45 15.53
C GLY A 277 5.65 17.88 16.64
N MET A 278 5.83 19.09 17.15
CA MET A 278 4.85 19.75 18.01
C MET A 278 3.68 20.31 17.18
N PRO A 279 2.51 20.58 17.79
CA PRO A 279 1.46 21.34 17.14
C PRO A 279 1.95 22.75 16.78
N ASP A 280 1.41 23.30 15.70
CA ASP A 280 1.72 24.66 15.26
C ASP A 280 1.36 25.67 16.37
N GLY A 281 2.32 26.54 16.71
CA GLY A 281 2.16 27.52 17.78
C GLY A 281 2.46 26.99 19.19
N ALA A 282 3.02 25.78 19.32
CA ALA A 282 3.56 25.30 20.58
C ALA A 282 4.56 26.27 21.21
N THR A 283 4.43 26.47 22.53
CA THR A 283 5.32 27.32 23.31
C THR A 283 6.66 26.63 23.57
N ASP A 284 7.72 27.40 23.81
CA ASP A 284 9.04 26.87 24.19
C ASP A 284 8.97 25.99 25.42
N GLU A 285 8.15 26.39 26.40
CA GLU A 285 7.89 25.63 27.62
C GLU A 285 7.23 24.28 27.29
N SER A 286 6.16 24.26 26.50
CA SER A 286 5.49 23.00 26.12
C SER A 286 6.42 22.03 25.37
N ALA A 287 7.29 22.56 24.50
CA ALA A 287 8.27 21.75 23.78
C ALA A 287 9.35 21.19 24.72
N ALA A 288 9.85 22.00 25.65
CA ALA A 288 10.81 21.56 26.66
C ALA A 288 10.21 20.50 27.61
N THR A 289 8.97 20.71 28.07
CA THR A 289 8.26 19.74 28.93
C THR A 289 8.04 18.41 28.22
N LEU A 290 7.61 18.43 26.95
CA LEU A 290 7.44 17.20 26.19
C LEU A 290 8.78 16.50 25.96
N ALA A 291 9.83 17.21 25.57
CA ALA A 291 11.15 16.62 25.38
C ALA A 291 11.67 15.96 26.67
N ALA A 292 11.50 16.61 27.82
CA ALA A 292 11.83 16.04 29.12
C ALA A 292 10.95 14.83 29.49
N THR A 293 9.69 14.79 29.04
CA THR A 293 8.82 13.61 29.24
C THR A 293 9.22 12.45 28.33
N LEU A 294 9.69 12.76 27.12
CA LEU A 294 10.16 11.77 26.16
C LEU A 294 11.50 11.18 26.58
N ASP A 295 12.49 12.00 26.95
CA ASP A 295 13.80 11.58 27.48
C ASP A 295 14.38 10.30 26.84
N ARG A 296 14.60 10.36 25.53
CA ARG A 296 15.21 9.27 24.74
C ARG A 296 16.23 9.78 23.74
N ARG A 297 17.32 9.02 23.59
CA ARG A 297 18.38 9.31 22.60
C ARG A 297 17.92 9.04 21.17
N GLU A 298 16.96 8.13 21.02
CA GLU A 298 16.40 7.72 19.73
C GLU A 298 15.30 8.66 19.21
N ILE A 299 14.83 9.59 20.04
CA ILE A 299 13.73 10.51 19.70
C ILE A 299 14.27 11.91 19.49
N ALA A 300 13.91 12.52 18.35
CA ALA A 300 14.15 13.92 18.05
C ALA A 300 12.83 14.69 18.04
N LEU A 301 12.79 15.87 18.67
CA LEU A 301 11.61 16.73 18.71
C LEU A 301 11.86 18.03 17.94
N VAL A 302 10.85 18.49 17.17
CA VAL A 302 10.85 19.76 16.44
C VAL A 302 9.62 20.59 16.83
N CYS A 303 9.81 21.90 17.03
CA CYS A 303 8.73 22.82 17.39
C CYS A 303 8.58 24.06 16.50
N GLN A 304 9.41 24.20 15.46
CA GLN A 304 9.44 25.40 14.61
C GLN A 304 8.82 25.15 13.24
N ARG A 305 8.02 26.11 12.77
CA ARG A 305 7.55 26.17 11.39
C ARG A 305 8.54 26.92 10.51
N LEU A 306 8.64 26.46 9.27
CA LEU A 306 9.47 27.09 8.25
C LEU A 306 8.61 27.76 7.19
N LEU A 307 9.23 28.57 6.36
CA LEU A 307 8.63 29.12 5.15
C LEU A 307 9.19 28.35 3.95
N GLY A 308 8.31 27.80 3.13
CA GLY A 308 8.68 27.19 1.87
C GLY A 308 9.09 28.23 0.82
N PRO A 309 9.68 27.80 -0.30
CA PRO A 309 10.13 28.70 -1.38
C PRO A 309 9.05 29.63 -1.96
N GLY A 310 7.78 29.22 -1.91
CA GLY A 310 6.63 30.00 -2.37
C GLY A 310 5.93 30.80 -1.27
N GLY A 311 6.51 30.89 -0.08
CA GLY A 311 5.92 31.58 1.07
C GLY A 311 4.88 30.76 1.84
N GLN A 312 4.58 29.53 1.42
CA GLN A 312 3.72 28.62 2.18
C GLN A 312 4.37 28.27 3.53
N THR A 313 3.55 28.10 4.57
CA THR A 313 4.06 27.62 5.86
C THR A 313 4.29 26.12 5.79
N ILE A 314 5.48 25.69 6.22
CA ILE A 314 5.82 24.30 6.49
C ILE A 314 5.63 24.09 8.00
N THR A 315 4.67 23.26 8.38
CA THR A 315 4.31 22.95 9.76
C THR A 315 5.46 22.29 10.52
N ALA A 316 5.45 22.33 11.86
CA ALA A 316 6.49 21.67 12.64
C ALA A 316 6.52 20.14 12.41
N LEU A 317 5.37 19.54 12.13
CA LEU A 317 5.22 18.14 11.72
C LEU A 317 5.93 17.83 10.40
N GLU A 318 5.77 18.69 9.39
CA GLU A 318 6.48 18.54 8.11
C GLU A 318 8.00 18.78 8.28
N VAL A 319 8.41 19.64 9.20
CA VAL A 319 9.85 19.80 9.53
C VAL A 319 10.40 18.55 10.23
N ALA A 320 9.61 17.91 11.11
CA ALA A 320 9.97 16.61 11.67
C ALA A 320 10.13 15.55 10.56
N ALA A 321 9.28 15.57 9.53
CA ALA A 321 9.44 14.71 8.35
C ALA A 321 10.74 14.98 7.58
N LEU A 322 11.12 16.25 7.40
CA LEU A 322 12.40 16.63 6.77
C LEU A 322 13.60 16.11 7.58
N LEU A 323 13.57 16.26 8.91
CA LEU A 323 14.62 15.76 9.79
C LEU A 323 14.66 14.22 9.80
N GLY A 324 13.50 13.55 9.81
CA GLY A 324 13.40 12.10 9.70
C GLY A 324 14.01 11.57 8.41
N GLY A 325 13.75 12.24 7.28
CA GLY A 325 14.39 11.91 6.00
C GLY A 325 15.91 12.11 6.03
N ALA A 326 16.40 13.16 6.70
CA ALA A 326 17.83 13.39 6.85
C ALA A 326 18.54 12.33 7.71
N ILE A 327 17.90 11.89 8.81
CA ILE A 327 18.41 10.81 9.67
C ILE A 327 18.41 9.48 8.91
N ALA A 328 17.30 9.14 8.24
CA ALA A 328 17.17 7.89 7.50
C ALA A 328 18.12 7.82 6.28
N GLY A 329 18.45 8.96 5.68
CA GLY A 329 19.37 9.07 4.55
C GLY A 329 20.86 9.09 4.94
N ALA A 330 21.20 9.10 6.23
CA ALA A 330 22.59 9.07 6.67
C ALA A 330 23.22 7.71 6.35
N THR A 331 24.43 7.72 5.79
CA THR A 331 25.21 6.52 5.45
C THR A 331 26.62 6.58 6.06
N PRO A 332 26.75 6.55 7.41
CA PRO A 332 28.01 6.86 8.09
C PRO A 332 29.13 5.88 7.77
N ALA A 333 28.79 4.63 7.45
CA ALA A 333 29.74 3.60 7.01
C ALA A 333 30.46 3.93 5.68
N GLN A 334 29.81 4.69 4.79
CA GLN A 334 30.40 5.13 3.52
C GLN A 334 30.95 6.55 3.61
N ARG A 335 30.26 7.41 4.37
CA ARG A 335 30.64 8.80 4.56
C ARG A 335 30.25 9.24 5.97
N ILE A 336 31.21 9.27 6.89
CA ILE A 336 30.96 9.61 8.30
C ILE A 336 30.26 10.96 8.48
N GLN A 337 30.61 11.95 7.64
CA GLN A 337 30.00 13.28 7.63
C GLN A 337 28.49 13.27 7.35
N SER A 338 27.94 12.19 6.77
CA SER A 338 26.50 12.06 6.54
C SER A 338 25.70 11.92 7.84
N ALA A 339 26.32 11.49 8.95
CA ALA A 339 25.69 11.47 10.27
C ALA A 339 25.57 12.88 10.89
N VAL A 340 26.38 13.83 10.45
CA VAL A 340 26.49 15.15 11.07
C VAL A 340 25.37 16.06 10.55
N LEU A 341 24.30 16.17 11.33
CA LEU A 341 23.15 17.01 11.01
C LEU A 341 23.22 18.41 11.64
N THR A 342 24.15 18.65 12.54
CA THR A 342 24.43 19.98 13.09
C THR A 342 24.84 20.94 11.97
N HIS A 343 24.20 22.10 11.90
CA HIS A 343 24.38 23.09 10.81
C HIS A 343 23.99 22.58 9.42
N ALA A 344 23.30 21.44 9.33
CA ALA A 344 22.73 20.98 8.07
C ALA A 344 21.72 22.00 7.55
N ARG A 345 21.80 22.27 6.24
CA ARG A 345 20.91 23.22 5.56
C ARG A 345 19.55 22.58 5.33
N LEU A 346 18.51 23.30 5.69
CA LEU A 346 17.14 22.94 5.37
C LEU A 346 16.70 23.71 4.13
N ARG A 347 16.00 23.03 3.22
CA ARG A 347 15.46 23.66 2.01
C ARG A 347 14.22 24.48 2.35
N ALA A 348 14.44 25.66 2.93
CA ALA A 348 13.42 26.62 3.33
C ALA A 348 13.84 28.05 2.96
N ALA A 349 12.86 28.90 2.67
CA ALA A 349 13.05 30.33 2.42
C ALA A 349 13.29 31.12 3.71
N GLY A 350 12.87 30.60 4.86
CA GLY A 350 13.04 31.24 6.15
C GLY A 350 12.40 30.49 7.29
N VAL A 351 12.43 31.10 8.48
CA VAL A 351 11.68 30.67 9.67
C VAL A 351 10.44 31.54 9.80
N ASN A 352 9.30 30.92 10.12
CA ASN A 352 8.05 31.65 10.37
C ASN A 352 8.29 32.74 11.42
N ALA A 353 7.77 33.95 11.19
CA ALA A 353 8.07 35.12 12.01
C ALA A 353 7.79 34.90 13.50
N SER A 354 6.66 34.25 13.82
CA SER A 354 6.25 33.94 15.19
C SER A 354 7.09 32.86 15.88
N ASP A 355 7.87 32.09 15.12
CA ASP A 355 8.71 31.00 15.64
C ASP A 355 10.20 31.39 15.68
N ARG A 356 10.54 32.64 15.32
CA ARG A 356 11.93 33.14 15.37
C ARG A 356 12.38 33.27 16.81
N ARG A 357 13.49 32.61 17.13
CA ARG A 357 14.07 32.59 18.48
C ARG A 357 15.41 33.29 18.47
N ASN A 358 15.67 34.08 19.51
CA ASN A 358 16.98 34.68 19.74
C ASN A 358 18.00 33.61 20.19
N LYS A 359 19.27 33.99 20.36
CA LYS A 359 20.33 33.04 20.74
C LYS A 359 20.03 32.33 22.07
N THR A 360 19.62 33.08 23.09
CA THR A 360 19.33 32.55 24.43
C THR A 360 18.18 31.53 24.43
N ALA A 361 17.07 31.83 23.74
CA ALA A 361 15.93 30.92 23.64
C ALA A 361 16.29 29.64 22.87
N ARG A 362 17.09 29.75 21.80
CA ARG A 362 17.60 28.57 21.08
C ARG A 362 18.49 27.70 21.97
N GLU A 363 19.41 28.29 22.71
CA GLU A 363 20.29 27.55 23.62
C GLU A 363 19.51 26.83 24.74
N ALA A 364 18.46 27.47 25.28
CA ALA A 364 17.58 26.84 26.27
C ALA A 364 16.87 25.61 25.70
N LEU A 365 16.30 25.71 24.48
CA LEU A 365 15.62 24.60 23.82
C LEU A 365 16.56 23.47 23.43
N ILE A 366 17.76 23.79 22.93
CA ILE A 366 18.78 22.79 22.62
C ILE A 366 19.16 22.00 23.88
N LYS A 367 19.35 22.69 25.02
CA LYS A 367 19.62 22.03 26.30
C LYS A 367 18.47 21.14 26.76
N ALA A 368 17.24 21.54 26.48
CA ALA A 368 16.03 20.77 26.74
C ALA A 368 15.78 19.63 25.74
N GLY A 369 16.68 19.39 24.77
CA GLY A 369 16.55 18.29 23.81
C GLY A 369 15.60 18.57 22.64
N VAL A 370 15.39 19.85 22.30
CA VAL A 370 14.53 20.28 21.19
C VAL A 370 15.39 20.78 20.03
N ASN A 371 15.13 20.27 18.82
CA ASN A 371 15.81 20.71 17.61
C ASN A 371 15.27 22.07 17.18
N VAL A 372 16.18 23.04 17.04
CA VAL A 372 15.86 24.40 16.62
C VAL A 372 16.71 24.82 15.43
N VAL A 373 16.12 25.62 14.57
CA VAL A 373 16.74 26.20 13.39
C VAL A 373 17.21 27.63 13.65
N ARG A 374 18.23 28.03 12.91
CA ARG A 374 18.73 29.40 12.83
C ARG A 374 18.82 29.84 11.37
N ILE A 375 18.78 31.15 11.17
CA ILE A 375 19.09 31.75 9.87
C ILE A 375 20.51 32.28 9.97
N ASP A 376 21.38 31.81 9.08
CA ASP A 376 22.79 32.16 9.02
C ASP A 376 23.18 32.37 7.54
N ASP A 377 23.75 33.53 7.21
CA ASP A 377 24.03 33.95 5.83
C ASP A 377 22.88 33.71 4.84
N GLY A 378 21.65 34.06 5.25
CA GLY A 378 20.44 33.88 4.43
C GLY A 378 20.00 32.42 4.23
N ARG A 379 20.60 31.47 4.96
CA ARG A 379 20.27 30.03 4.89
C ARG A 379 19.63 29.56 6.19
N VAL A 380 18.57 28.77 6.07
CA VAL A 380 17.97 28.07 7.23
C VAL A 380 18.80 26.82 7.53
N GLN A 381 19.28 26.71 8.75
CA GLN A 381 20.13 25.60 9.20
C GLN A 381 19.70 25.09 10.57
N LEU A 382 19.91 23.81 10.84
CA LEU A 382 19.80 23.28 12.20
C LEU A 382 20.88 23.90 13.10
N SER A 383 20.50 24.36 14.29
CA SER A 383 21.45 24.97 15.23
C SER A 383 22.36 23.91 15.83
N LEU A 384 21.77 22.85 16.38
CA LEU A 384 22.43 21.66 16.87
C LEU A 384 21.43 20.50 16.71
N ALA A 385 21.90 19.34 16.23
CA ALA A 385 21.05 18.17 16.08
C ALA A 385 21.04 17.36 17.39
N VAL A 386 19.99 17.54 18.18
CA VAL A 386 19.86 16.96 19.53
C VAL A 386 18.71 15.97 19.64
N SER A 387 18.88 14.95 20.47
CA SER A 387 17.81 14.07 20.90
C SER A 387 17.06 14.69 22.08
N THR A 388 15.93 14.08 22.46
CA THR A 388 15.18 14.47 23.66
C THR A 388 15.85 14.06 24.97
N TYR A 389 16.96 13.31 24.91
CA TYR A 389 17.62 12.71 26.06
C TYR A 389 18.06 13.71 27.14
N GLN A 390 17.67 13.44 28.38
CA GLN A 390 17.96 14.21 29.59
C GLN A 390 18.72 13.41 30.66
N GLY A 391 19.19 12.20 30.33
CA GLY A 391 20.03 11.40 31.24
C GLY A 391 19.32 10.24 31.93
N SER A 392 18.13 9.84 31.49
CA SER A 392 17.40 8.71 32.12
C SER A 392 18.02 7.32 31.91
N ASP A 393 18.93 7.14 30.95
CA ASP A 393 19.57 5.85 30.66
C ASP A 393 20.81 5.68 31.56
N PRO A 394 20.79 4.77 32.55
CA PRO A 394 21.92 4.60 33.48
C PRO A 394 23.20 4.12 32.77
N ASP A 395 23.08 3.46 31.61
CA ASP A 395 24.23 2.97 30.85
C ASP A 395 24.97 4.10 30.11
N PHE A 396 24.28 5.23 29.88
CA PHE A 396 24.83 6.38 29.17
C PHE A 396 24.99 7.61 30.05
N GLY A 397 24.33 7.70 31.21
CA GLY A 397 24.38 8.86 32.11
C GLY A 397 24.09 10.18 31.38
N ASP A 398 24.51 11.32 31.91
CA ASP A 398 24.43 12.60 31.19
C ASP A 398 25.62 12.77 30.22
N THR A 399 25.71 11.90 29.21
CA THR A 399 26.77 11.98 28.20
C THR A 399 26.32 12.68 26.94
N ARG A 400 27.29 13.35 26.30
CA ARG A 400 27.15 13.95 24.98
C ARG A 400 26.63 12.97 23.92
N VAL A 401 27.08 11.72 23.98
CA VAL A 401 26.68 10.65 23.04
C VAL A 401 25.16 10.42 23.05
N GLY A 402 24.53 10.49 24.23
CA GLY A 402 23.07 10.36 24.35
C GLY A 402 22.32 11.58 23.80
N ARG A 403 22.90 12.78 23.94
CA ARG A 403 22.27 14.05 23.54
C ARG A 403 22.41 14.36 22.05
N LEU A 404 23.48 13.96 21.38
CA LEU A 404 23.70 14.26 19.96
C LEU A 404 23.16 13.16 19.05
N ILE A 405 22.35 13.54 18.06
CA ILE A 405 21.75 12.60 17.11
C ILE A 405 22.84 11.88 16.31
N SER A 406 23.87 12.59 15.86
CA SER A 406 24.96 12.03 15.05
C SER A 406 25.71 10.92 15.78
N GLU A 407 26.03 11.12 17.05
CA GLU A 407 26.81 10.17 17.87
C GLU A 407 25.95 8.97 18.28
N SER A 408 24.74 9.22 18.78
CA SER A 408 23.83 8.12 19.10
C SER A 408 23.49 7.27 17.88
N LEU A 409 23.37 7.87 16.68
CA LEU A 409 23.09 7.13 15.45
C LEU A 409 24.24 6.18 15.10
N ILE A 410 25.48 6.65 15.23
CA ILE A 410 26.67 5.81 15.01
C ILE A 410 26.67 4.63 16.00
N VAL A 411 26.32 4.85 17.27
CA VAL A 411 26.22 3.78 18.27
C VAL A 411 25.17 2.73 17.88
N ASP A 412 24.00 3.16 17.40
CA ASP A 412 22.94 2.23 16.96
C ASP A 412 23.37 1.40 15.76
N LEU A 413 24.06 2.02 14.79
CA LEU A 413 24.57 1.32 13.60
C LEU A 413 25.65 0.30 13.97
N ILE A 414 26.61 0.68 14.82
CA ILE A 414 27.64 -0.26 15.32
C ILE A 414 27.00 -1.44 16.04
N ARG A 415 25.99 -1.19 16.88
CA ARG A 415 25.26 -2.26 17.59
C ARG A 415 24.55 -3.21 16.62
N ASN A 416 23.94 -2.67 15.57
CA ASN A 416 23.28 -3.47 14.54
C ASN A 416 24.29 -4.32 13.75
N ASP A 417 25.41 -3.74 13.32
CA ASP A 417 26.46 -4.45 12.58
C ASP A 417 27.10 -5.56 13.44
N LEU A 418 27.39 -5.28 14.71
CA LEU A 418 27.89 -6.28 15.65
C LEU A 418 26.89 -7.43 15.81
N ARG A 419 25.60 -7.13 15.96
CA ARG A 419 24.57 -8.16 16.09
C ARG A 419 24.45 -9.00 14.83
N GLU A 420 24.51 -8.39 13.65
CA GLU A 420 24.46 -9.09 12.37
C GLU A 420 25.66 -10.00 12.18
N ALA A 421 26.86 -9.51 12.47
CA ALA A 421 28.10 -10.26 12.36
C ALA A 421 28.16 -11.44 13.34
N LEU A 422 27.62 -11.27 14.55
CA LEU A 422 27.62 -12.32 15.59
C LEU A 422 26.44 -13.30 15.47
N ARG A 423 25.36 -12.97 14.75
CA ARG A 423 24.17 -13.82 14.63
C ARG A 423 24.46 -15.26 14.17
N PRO A 424 25.32 -15.53 13.17
CA PRO A 424 25.64 -16.89 12.75
C PRO A 424 26.30 -17.74 13.86
N LEU A 425 26.85 -17.08 14.89
CA LEU A 425 27.59 -17.73 15.96
C LEU A 425 26.66 -18.16 17.12
N ASN A 426 25.44 -17.62 17.23
CA ASN A 426 24.51 -17.77 18.38
C ASN A 426 24.10 -19.20 18.82
N VAL A 427 24.57 -20.28 18.17
CA VAL A 427 24.15 -21.67 18.44
C VAL A 427 25.33 -22.57 18.85
N ALA A 428 26.31 -22.02 19.58
CA ALA A 428 27.48 -22.78 20.02
C ALA A 428 27.71 -22.71 21.54
N TRP A 429 28.38 -23.74 22.07
CA TRP A 429 28.87 -23.77 23.43
C TRP A 429 30.00 -22.76 23.60
N ALA A 430 30.05 -22.07 24.74
CA ALA A 430 31.04 -21.03 25.04
C ALA A 430 32.43 -21.62 25.35
N THR A 431 33.02 -22.36 24.41
CA THR A 431 34.40 -22.83 24.52
C THR A 431 35.38 -21.65 24.32
N PRO A 432 36.62 -21.75 24.82
CA PRO A 432 37.64 -20.72 24.61
C PRO A 432 37.84 -20.35 23.14
N GLU A 433 37.80 -21.32 22.23
CA GLU A 433 37.93 -21.12 20.78
C GLU A 433 36.74 -20.36 20.20
N TYR A 434 35.53 -20.66 20.66
CA TYR A 434 34.33 -19.96 20.26
C TYR A 434 34.34 -18.50 20.76
N VAL A 435 34.75 -18.26 22.00
CA VAL A 435 34.92 -16.91 22.57
C VAL A 435 35.97 -16.12 21.77
N ALA A 436 37.09 -16.74 21.39
CA ALA A 436 38.10 -16.11 20.55
C ALA A 436 37.55 -15.75 19.15
N THR A 437 36.69 -16.59 18.58
CA THR A 437 36.02 -16.34 17.29
C THR A 437 35.05 -15.16 17.38
N VAL A 438 34.18 -15.14 18.40
CA VAL A 438 33.25 -14.04 18.68
C VAL A 438 34.01 -12.73 18.83
N ARG A 439 35.11 -12.73 19.60
CA ARG A 439 35.97 -11.56 19.78
C ARG A 439 36.58 -11.09 18.47
N SER A 440 37.15 -12.00 17.68
CA SER A 440 37.75 -11.68 16.38
C SER A 440 36.75 -11.01 15.43
N VAL A 441 35.52 -11.53 15.36
CA VAL A 441 34.45 -10.93 14.55
C VAL A 441 34.06 -9.54 15.06
N ALA A 442 33.89 -9.38 16.37
CA ALA A 442 33.57 -8.09 16.97
C ALA A 442 34.69 -7.04 16.73
N ASP A 443 35.95 -7.44 16.93
CA ASP A 443 37.12 -6.60 16.67
C ASP A 443 37.19 -6.19 15.19
N GLY A 444 36.84 -7.10 14.27
CA GLY A 444 36.74 -6.80 12.83
C GLY A 444 35.71 -5.71 12.50
N VAL A 445 34.51 -5.78 13.10
CA VAL A 445 33.47 -4.76 12.94
C VAL A 445 33.95 -3.41 13.50
N LEU A 446 34.49 -3.39 14.72
CA LEU A 446 34.98 -2.16 15.36
C LEU A 446 36.16 -1.55 14.59
N ALA A 447 37.06 -2.36 14.05
CA ALA A 447 38.16 -1.90 13.21
C ALA A 447 37.66 -1.24 11.92
N ALA A 448 36.61 -1.77 11.29
CA ALA A 448 35.99 -1.16 10.11
C ALA A 448 35.41 0.23 10.41
N TRP A 449 34.71 0.37 11.55
CA TRP A 449 34.17 1.66 11.99
C TRP A 449 35.26 2.66 12.43
N THR A 450 36.37 2.15 12.97
CA THR A 450 37.57 2.97 13.24
C THR A 450 38.21 3.46 11.95
N ALA A 451 38.36 2.60 10.94
CA ALA A 451 38.90 2.96 9.63
C ALA A 451 38.00 3.97 8.88
N ALA A 452 36.68 3.90 9.08
CA ALA A 452 35.72 4.88 8.57
C ALA A 452 35.78 6.24 9.31
N GLY A 453 36.57 6.35 10.39
CA GLY A 453 36.73 7.55 11.20
C GLY A 453 35.57 7.82 12.16
N ALA A 454 34.70 6.82 12.41
CA ALA A 454 33.57 6.96 13.33
C ALA A 454 33.97 6.73 14.79
N LEU A 455 34.97 5.87 15.00
CA LEU A 455 35.58 5.61 16.30
C LEU A 455 36.99 6.17 16.29
N ALA A 456 37.32 6.96 17.30
CA ALA A 456 38.68 7.36 17.59
C ALA A 456 39.05 6.82 18.97
N ALA A 457 40.34 6.59 19.23
CA ALA A 457 40.86 6.39 20.59
C ALA A 457 40.70 7.65 21.47
N GLY A 458 39.99 8.66 20.96
CA GLY A 458 39.96 10.01 21.45
C GLY A 458 41.29 10.70 21.25
N LEU A 459 42.21 10.23 20.39
CA LEU A 459 43.54 10.80 20.19
C LEU A 459 43.68 11.38 18.77
N ASP A 460 44.22 12.58 18.62
CA ASP A 460 44.60 13.11 17.30
C ASP A 460 45.88 12.44 16.75
N GLY A 461 46.32 12.88 15.56
CA GLY A 461 47.55 12.42 14.92
C GLY A 461 48.84 12.71 15.71
N ASN A 462 48.75 13.43 16.84
CA ASN A 462 49.85 13.66 17.77
C ASN A 462 49.71 12.84 19.06
N GLY A 463 48.67 12.01 19.19
CA GLY A 463 48.41 11.24 20.39
C GLY A 463 47.78 12.06 21.52
N GLU A 464 47.24 13.25 21.25
CA GLU A 464 46.57 14.08 22.27
C GLU A 464 45.07 13.83 22.31
N ARG A 465 44.51 13.83 23.54
CA ARG A 465 43.08 13.58 23.71
C ARG A 465 42.22 14.70 23.10
N GLN A 466 41.52 14.42 22.02
CA GLN A 466 40.61 15.35 21.37
C GLN A 466 39.15 14.94 21.56
N PRO A 467 38.27 15.90 21.93
CA PRO A 467 36.84 15.64 21.88
C PRO A 467 36.43 15.41 20.42
N ALA A 468 35.56 14.43 20.18
CA ALA A 468 34.87 14.33 18.90
C ALA A 468 34.14 15.66 18.65
N TYR A 469 34.38 16.32 17.52
CA TYR A 469 33.72 17.59 17.19
C TYR A 469 32.31 17.33 16.64
#